data_AF-A0A401INR9-F1
#
_entry.id   AF-A0A401INR9-F1
#
_cell.length_a   1.000
_cell.length_b   1.000
_cell.length_c   1.000
_cell.angle_alpha   90.00
_cell.angle_beta   90.00
_cell.angle_gamma   90.00
#
_symmetry.space_group_name_H-M   'P 1'
#
loop_
_entity.id
_entity.type
_entity.pdbx_description
1 polymer ?
#
loop_
_entity_poly.entity_id
_entity_poly.type
_entity_poly.pdbx_seq_one_letter_code
_entity_poly.pdbx_strand_id
1 'polypeptide(L)'
;MKNQKIIELSYQLAELPSSQHRAGLAGLVLMVQNLPNQPWFEERENAIIKLSHLDEYEATLRMNLEGLKALLDFTYGAFNEERWTTTKDKKKKYSEDEIREVEKKDNKGKVKLVKEYRYTVVVPQGAFLPDWDESDEDINKRIWIKLWRDMLWNIVRGVPATRNPFNNRCDGQVYTQDAEKLWKDLSQPDKATGQSGNYYLGAMATTAENIPTKDIIRYQFLLHFAPFIFQIYRPSSINKDGNREFNSYAIVIPDVANLKSFCCSFPKVLKARDHTKIGYLPREALIDLAEEGALDFFILQDRIARRFDEQSLRKSILGAEIIHAEKSGNSIKFQSINYVEPISTMTDRYAQIKDNYWCPWFRKQRLLNLLSLQALPNTPDDESTEVPLWTGFDALLSRIPRKWLEDPYFSHDARQLFNIEILKNQGKNQMNNQSTKIRQYAEIVYQVCQKYVLSKLDSKYDLTWDKCQGNPQKQKEYNEKKTKIANEAFLAVRSRSESQAFIEYFVSTLYPFVKKDEFSQFAEDLFNKTDEIRVLTLLALSSQFSSSKKDESKDANNQAA
;
A
#
# COMPACT_ATOMS: atom_id res chain seq x y z
N MET A 1 33.55 38.68 19.02
CA MET A 1 32.66 37.82 18.22
C MET A 1 33.14 37.83 16.77
N LYS A 2 33.72 36.73 16.26
CA LYS A 2 34.03 36.62 14.83
C LYS A 2 32.71 36.66 14.06
N ASN A 3 32.62 37.49 13.01
CA ASN A 3 31.47 37.52 12.10
C ASN A 3 31.27 36.11 11.50
N GLN A 4 30.36 35.34 12.08
CA GLN A 4 30.02 34.01 11.55
C GLN A 4 29.23 34.21 10.27
N LYS A 5 29.69 33.62 9.16
CA LYS A 5 28.98 33.66 7.89
C LYS A 5 27.64 32.93 8.06
N ILE A 6 26.56 33.64 7.79
CA ILE A 6 25.19 33.11 7.80
C ILE A 6 24.74 32.98 6.34
N ILE A 7 24.04 31.89 6.02
CA ILE A 7 23.36 31.69 4.75
C ILE A 7 21.86 31.72 5.02
N GLU A 8 21.12 32.35 4.11
CA GLU A 8 19.66 32.30 4.05
C GLU A 8 19.24 31.59 2.77
N LEU A 9 18.37 30.60 2.90
CA LEU A 9 17.82 29.82 1.80
C LEU A 9 16.31 29.99 1.79
N SER A 10 15.76 30.53 0.71
CA SER A 10 14.32 30.69 0.53
C SER A 10 13.78 29.65 -0.43
N TYR A 11 12.62 29.10 -0.09
CA TYR A 11 11.93 28.08 -0.86
C TYR A 11 10.46 28.45 -1.02
N GLN A 12 9.93 28.27 -2.23
CA GLN A 12 8.51 28.39 -2.52
C GLN A 12 8.00 27.07 -3.12
N LEU A 13 6.88 26.55 -2.63
CA LEU A 13 6.31 25.28 -3.08
C LEU A 13 6.09 25.24 -4.60
N ALA A 14 5.68 26.36 -5.20
CA ALA A 14 5.43 26.48 -6.63
C ALA A 14 6.69 26.39 -7.50
N GLU A 15 7.88 26.70 -6.95
CA GLU A 15 9.15 26.62 -7.67
C GLU A 15 9.79 25.23 -7.59
N LEU A 16 9.31 24.37 -6.69
CA LEU A 16 9.90 23.06 -6.45
C LEU A 16 9.51 22.06 -7.55
N PRO A 17 10.49 21.33 -8.13
CA PRO A 17 10.28 20.62 -9.38
C PRO A 17 9.52 19.30 -9.25
N SER A 18 9.32 18.77 -8.03
CA SER A 18 8.56 17.52 -7.83
C SER A 18 8.00 17.37 -6.41
N SER A 19 7.09 16.40 -6.25
CA SER A 19 6.52 16.00 -4.96
C SER A 19 7.61 15.62 -3.95
N GLN A 20 8.71 14.98 -4.38
CA GLN A 20 9.85 14.68 -3.50
C GLN A 20 10.53 15.93 -2.95
N HIS A 21 10.63 17.01 -3.73
CA HIS A 21 11.20 18.28 -3.25
C HIS A 21 10.24 18.99 -2.30
N ARG A 22 8.94 19.01 -2.61
CA ARG A 22 7.91 19.58 -1.73
C ARG A 22 7.81 18.84 -0.40
N ALA A 23 7.85 17.51 -0.43
CA ALA A 23 7.99 16.67 0.76
C ALA A 23 9.32 16.94 1.48
N GLY A 24 10.42 17.13 0.74
CA GLY A 24 11.71 17.52 1.30
C GLY A 24 11.68 18.84 2.07
N LEU A 25 10.96 19.85 1.56
CA LEU A 25 10.76 21.12 2.26
C LEU A 25 9.98 20.92 3.56
N ALA A 26 8.89 20.15 3.53
CA ALA A 26 8.15 19.82 4.75
C ALA A 26 9.01 19.05 5.76
N GLY A 27 9.83 18.11 5.29
CA GLY A 27 10.80 17.38 6.11
C GLY A 27 11.81 18.31 6.77
N LEU A 28 12.37 19.27 6.01
CA LEU A 28 13.28 20.28 6.53
C LEU A 28 12.62 21.15 7.61
N VAL A 29 11.40 21.62 7.37
CA VAL A 29 10.63 22.41 8.35
C VAL A 29 10.45 21.63 9.65
N LEU A 30 10.01 20.36 9.57
CA LEU A 30 9.85 19.51 10.75
C LEU A 30 11.17 19.23 11.46
N MET A 31 12.26 19.01 10.73
CA MET A 31 13.59 18.83 11.32
C MET A 31 13.99 20.05 12.15
N VAL A 32 13.89 21.26 11.57
CA VAL A 32 14.26 22.51 12.24
C VAL A 32 13.35 22.80 13.44
N GLN A 33 12.06 22.46 13.35
CA GLN A 33 11.12 22.62 14.47
C GLN A 33 11.38 21.63 15.62
N ASN A 34 11.87 20.42 15.34
CA ASN A 34 12.12 19.40 16.36
C ASN A 34 13.55 19.40 16.89
N LEU A 35 14.50 20.03 16.20
CA LEU A 35 15.89 20.11 16.61
C LEU A 35 16.08 20.74 18.02
N PRO A 36 15.36 21.82 18.40
CA PRO A 36 15.44 22.38 19.75
C PRO A 36 14.96 21.44 20.87
N ASN A 37 14.19 20.41 20.54
CA ASN A 37 13.71 19.44 21.54
C ASN A 37 14.77 18.38 21.86
N GLN A 38 15.92 18.40 21.19
CA GLN A 38 16.98 17.42 21.38
C GLN A 38 17.91 17.86 22.53
N PRO A 39 18.12 17.02 23.57
CA PRO A 39 18.92 17.40 24.73
C PRO A 39 20.35 17.84 24.38
N TRP A 40 20.96 17.19 23.39
CA TRP A 40 22.33 17.48 22.94
C TRP A 40 22.43 18.78 22.13
N PHE A 41 21.32 19.38 21.69
CA PHE A 41 21.36 20.59 20.86
C PHE A 41 21.75 21.83 21.68
N GLU A 42 21.33 21.89 22.95
CA GLU A 42 21.69 22.99 23.86
C GLU A 42 23.21 23.08 24.09
N GLU A 43 23.92 21.94 23.99
CA GLU A 43 25.37 21.86 24.15
C GLU A 43 26.14 22.42 22.93
N ARG A 44 25.48 22.68 21.80
CA ARG A 44 26.12 23.19 20.59
C ARG A 44 26.26 24.70 20.60
N GLU A 45 27.34 25.15 21.22
CA GLU A 45 27.70 26.56 21.23
C GLU A 45 27.75 27.16 19.81
N ASN A 46 27.09 28.30 19.64
CA ASN A 46 27.05 29.07 18.40
C ASN A 46 26.33 28.41 17.22
N ALA A 47 25.60 27.31 17.39
CA ALA A 47 24.76 26.80 16.31
C ALA A 47 23.61 27.77 16.01
N ILE A 48 23.55 28.27 14.78
CA ILE A 48 22.42 29.10 14.31
C ILE A 48 21.69 28.26 13.27
N ILE A 49 20.45 27.89 13.58
CA ILE A 49 19.53 27.27 12.64
C ILE A 49 18.10 27.59 13.06
N LYS A 50 17.37 28.28 12.19
CA LYS A 50 15.96 28.63 12.43
C LYS A 50 15.25 28.93 11.12
N LEU A 51 13.94 28.75 11.14
CA LEU A 51 13.06 29.30 10.11
C LEU A 51 12.86 30.78 10.42
N SER A 52 13.41 31.67 9.57
CA SER A 52 13.17 33.11 9.68
C SER A 52 11.80 33.51 9.12
N HIS A 53 11.25 32.68 8.22
CA HIS A 53 9.92 32.82 7.66
C HIS A 53 9.31 31.42 7.42
N LEU A 54 8.01 31.27 7.69
CA LEU A 54 7.23 30.06 7.40
C LEU A 54 5.76 30.45 7.26
N ASP A 55 5.19 30.21 6.08
CA ASP A 55 3.77 30.34 5.83
C ASP A 55 3.20 29.14 5.06
N GLU A 56 2.05 29.33 4.40
CA GLU A 56 1.35 28.29 3.65
C GLU A 56 2.13 27.81 2.42
N TYR A 57 2.95 28.65 1.79
CA TYR A 57 3.57 28.36 0.49
C TYR A 57 5.09 28.49 0.48
N GLU A 58 5.67 29.15 1.48
CA GLU A 58 7.09 29.44 1.54
C GLU A 58 7.71 29.22 2.92
N ALA A 59 9.02 28.97 2.90
CA ALA A 59 9.85 28.93 4.08
C ALA A 59 11.25 29.48 3.77
N THR A 60 11.80 30.22 4.73
CA THR A 60 13.18 30.72 4.68
C THR A 60 13.97 30.14 5.84
N LEU A 61 15.02 29.39 5.52
CA LEU A 61 15.95 28.83 6.48
C LEU A 61 17.15 29.75 6.64
N ARG A 62 17.45 30.15 7.88
CA ARG A 62 18.66 30.89 8.24
C ARG A 62 19.57 30.00 9.07
N MET A 63 20.80 29.78 8.60
CA MET A 63 21.76 28.96 9.33
C MET A 63 23.23 29.36 9.15
N ASN A 64 24.07 28.93 10.10
CA ASN A 64 25.53 28.92 9.96
C ASN A 64 26.05 27.46 9.82
N LEU A 65 27.36 27.29 9.66
CA LEU A 65 27.98 25.97 9.50
C LEU A 65 27.70 25.03 10.69
N GLU A 66 27.76 25.54 11.92
CA GLU A 66 27.48 24.72 13.12
C GLU A 66 26.02 24.29 13.19
N GLY A 67 25.09 25.15 12.76
CA GLY A 67 23.69 24.81 12.59
C GLY A 67 23.47 23.74 11.52
N LEU A 68 24.19 23.80 10.40
CA LEU A 68 24.13 22.76 9.37
C LEU A 68 24.67 21.41 9.88
N LYS A 69 25.77 21.41 10.63
CA LYS A 69 26.30 20.20 11.28
C LYS A 69 25.26 19.60 12.21
N ALA A 70 24.65 20.41 13.09
CA ALA A 70 23.60 19.96 13.99
C ALA A 70 22.40 19.35 13.24
N LEU A 71 21.97 19.99 12.14
CA LEU A 71 20.89 19.47 11.30
C LEU A 71 21.22 18.11 10.68
N LEU A 72 22.44 17.94 10.16
CA LEU A 72 22.87 16.66 9.57
C LEU A 72 23.09 15.59 10.64
N ASP A 73 23.55 15.95 11.83
CA ASP A 73 23.68 15.01 12.95
C ASP A 73 22.32 14.50 13.40
N PHE A 74 21.31 15.37 13.44
CA PHE A 74 19.93 14.96 13.70
C PHE A 74 19.35 14.10 12.57
N THR A 75 19.62 14.46 11.32
CA THR A 75 19.11 13.74 10.13
C THR A 75 19.74 12.35 9.99
N TYR A 76 21.03 12.22 10.28
CA TYR A 76 21.81 11.01 10.03
C TYR A 76 22.24 10.27 11.30
N GLY A 77 21.66 10.62 12.45
CA GLY A 77 21.87 9.90 13.70
C GLY A 77 21.61 8.41 13.54
N ALA A 78 22.51 7.60 14.10
CA ALA A 78 22.44 6.15 14.07
C ALA A 78 22.98 5.55 15.36
N PHE A 79 22.63 4.30 15.64
CA PHE A 79 23.12 3.56 16.78
C PHE A 79 23.45 2.12 16.40
N ASN A 80 24.30 1.49 17.21
CA ASN A 80 24.62 0.08 17.09
C ASN A 80 23.55 -0.79 17.77
N GLU A 81 22.92 -1.68 17.00
CA GLU A 81 22.00 -2.70 17.51
C GLU A 81 22.68 -4.07 17.47
N GLU A 82 22.65 -4.79 18.60
CA GLU A 82 23.11 -6.17 18.66
C GLU A 82 22.02 -7.12 18.14
N ARG A 83 22.38 -7.97 17.19
CA ARG A 83 21.51 -8.99 16.61
C ARG A 83 22.15 -10.37 16.70
N TRP A 84 21.30 -11.39 16.66
CA TRP A 84 21.71 -12.78 16.67
C TRP A 84 21.37 -13.44 15.33
N THR A 85 22.27 -14.25 14.80
CA THR A 85 22.07 -15.00 13.55
C THR A 85 22.56 -16.43 13.69
N THR A 86 21.91 -17.38 13.03
CA THR A 86 22.38 -18.77 12.94
C THR A 86 23.55 -18.91 11.95
N THR A 87 23.77 -17.90 11.12
CA THR A 87 24.81 -17.92 10.07
C THR A 87 26.11 -17.38 10.64
N LYS A 88 27.10 -18.27 10.81
CA LYS A 88 28.45 -17.88 11.22
C LYS A 88 29.14 -17.09 10.10
N ASP A 89 29.62 -15.88 10.41
CA ASP A 89 30.58 -15.23 9.53
C ASP A 89 31.93 -15.97 9.61
N LYS A 90 32.40 -16.50 8.48
CA LYS A 90 33.67 -17.24 8.42
C LYS A 90 34.89 -16.35 8.65
N LYS A 91 34.76 -15.03 8.47
CA LYS A 91 35.86 -14.05 8.59
C LYS A 91 35.95 -13.42 9.99
N LYS A 92 34.89 -13.47 10.80
CA LYS A 92 34.88 -12.96 12.17
C LYS A 92 35.24 -14.08 13.15
N LYS A 93 36.19 -13.82 14.06
CA LYS A 93 36.39 -14.63 15.26
C LYS A 93 35.37 -14.18 16.30
N TYR A 94 34.58 -15.11 16.81
CA TYR A 94 33.59 -14.85 17.85
C TYR A 94 34.15 -15.28 19.20
N SER A 95 33.95 -14.48 20.25
CA SER A 95 34.21 -14.89 21.63
C SER A 95 33.10 -15.80 22.16
N GLU A 96 33.31 -16.46 23.30
CA GLU A 96 32.29 -17.32 23.94
C GLU A 96 31.00 -16.55 24.25
N ASP A 97 31.11 -15.28 24.67
CA ASP A 97 29.94 -14.41 24.95
C ASP A 97 29.19 -13.94 23.69
N GLU A 98 29.76 -14.15 22.50
CA GLU A 98 29.12 -13.85 21.22
C GLU A 98 28.47 -15.09 20.59
N ILE A 99 28.42 -16.22 21.30
CA ILE A 99 27.79 -17.46 20.85
C ILE A 99 26.79 -17.92 21.92
N ARG A 100 25.55 -18.14 21.50
CA ARG A 100 24.54 -18.78 22.36
C ARG A 100 23.99 -20.03 21.69
N GLU A 101 23.67 -21.03 22.49
CA GLU A 101 22.93 -22.20 22.04
C GLU A 101 21.46 -22.02 22.39
N VAL A 102 20.60 -22.05 21.39
CA VAL A 102 19.16 -21.93 21.57
C VAL A 102 18.45 -23.12 20.95
N GLU A 103 17.45 -23.62 21.67
CA GLU A 103 16.53 -24.64 21.20
C GLU A 103 15.54 -24.03 20.19
N LYS A 104 15.66 -24.42 18.92
CA LYS A 104 14.69 -24.07 17.86
C LYS A 104 13.94 -25.31 17.41
N LYS A 105 12.62 -25.20 17.32
CA LYS A 105 11.79 -26.24 16.68
C LYS A 105 11.99 -26.16 15.16
N ASP A 106 12.24 -27.30 14.53
CA ASP A 106 12.20 -27.41 13.07
C ASP A 106 10.75 -27.33 12.54
N ASN A 107 10.60 -27.25 11.22
CA ASN A 107 9.29 -27.23 10.54
C ASN A 107 8.44 -28.50 10.80
N LYS A 108 8.98 -29.51 11.49
CA LYS A 108 8.31 -30.75 11.90
C LYS A 108 8.09 -30.83 13.42
N GLY A 109 8.36 -29.74 14.16
CA GLY A 109 8.17 -29.64 15.60
C GLY A 109 9.26 -30.29 16.46
N LYS A 110 10.34 -30.83 15.86
CA LYS A 110 11.47 -31.39 16.60
C LYS A 110 12.38 -30.27 17.10
N VAL A 111 12.67 -30.28 18.39
CA VAL A 111 13.59 -29.34 19.02
C VAL A 111 15.03 -29.68 18.61
N LYS A 112 15.75 -28.69 18.08
CA LYS A 112 17.16 -28.80 17.73
C LYS A 112 17.92 -27.63 18.37
N LEU A 113 19.03 -27.95 19.04
CA LEU A 113 19.98 -26.96 19.51
C LEU A 113 20.71 -26.33 18.30
N VAL A 114 20.61 -25.02 18.17
CA VAL A 114 21.26 -24.24 17.11
C VAL A 114 22.13 -23.17 17.75
N LYS A 115 23.36 -23.04 17.25
CA LYS A 115 24.28 -21.96 17.63
C LYS A 115 23.87 -20.67 16.92
N GLU A 116 23.67 -19.62 17.69
CA GLU A 116 23.50 -18.26 17.20
C GLU A 116 24.72 -17.42 17.55
N TYR A 117 25.11 -16.55 16.62
CA TYR A 117 26.27 -15.68 16.68
C TYR A 117 25.82 -14.23 16.78
N ARG A 118 26.45 -13.47 17.67
CA ARG A 118 26.17 -12.05 17.89
C ARG A 118 26.89 -11.18 16.87
N TYR A 119 26.17 -10.26 16.26
CA TYR A 119 26.73 -9.25 15.36
C TYR A 119 26.06 -7.89 15.57
N THR A 120 26.79 -6.83 15.29
CA THR A 120 26.32 -5.47 15.44
C THR A 120 25.93 -4.92 14.09
N VAL A 121 24.82 -4.20 14.03
CA VAL A 121 24.40 -3.46 12.84
C VAL A 121 24.13 -2.00 13.16
N VAL A 122 24.50 -1.13 12.24
CA VAL A 122 24.17 0.29 12.31
C VAL A 122 22.70 0.48 11.92
N VAL A 123 21.93 1.08 12.82
CA VAL A 123 20.51 1.34 12.68
C VAL A 123 20.26 2.85 12.69
N PRO A 124 19.59 3.41 11.67
CA PRO A 124 19.18 4.81 11.66
C PRO A 124 18.26 5.13 12.84
N GLN A 125 18.53 6.23 13.56
CA GLN A 125 17.69 6.66 14.68
C GLN A 125 16.30 7.06 14.20
N GLY A 126 16.22 7.82 13.11
CA GLY A 126 14.96 8.29 12.52
C GLY A 126 14.56 9.72 12.91
N ALA A 127 15.47 10.50 13.50
CA ALA A 127 15.20 11.85 13.98
C ALA A 127 13.96 11.90 14.89
N PHE A 128 12.92 12.64 14.51
CA PHE A 128 11.65 12.76 15.24
C PHE A 128 10.66 11.60 14.99
N LEU A 129 10.88 10.75 13.98
CA LEU A 129 9.93 9.68 13.64
C LEU A 129 9.65 8.70 14.77
N PRO A 130 10.65 8.27 15.58
CA PRO A 130 10.40 7.43 16.73
C PRO A 130 9.36 8.05 17.68
N ASP A 131 9.44 9.34 17.96
CA ASP A 131 8.58 10.04 18.93
C ASP A 131 7.10 10.05 18.53
N TRP A 132 6.80 9.77 17.26
CA TRP A 132 5.45 9.70 16.71
C TRP A 132 5.02 8.29 16.32
N ASP A 133 5.81 7.28 16.71
CA ASP A 133 5.41 5.87 16.68
C ASP A 133 5.08 5.45 18.13
N GLU A 134 3.81 5.19 18.43
CA GLU A 134 3.34 4.84 19.78
C GLU A 134 3.06 3.34 19.92
N SER A 135 3.57 2.52 18.99
CA SER A 135 3.29 1.08 18.92
C SER A 135 4.00 0.22 19.96
N ASP A 136 4.96 0.77 20.69
CA ASP A 136 5.72 0.08 21.74
C ASP A 136 6.34 1.12 22.71
N GLU A 137 6.46 0.77 23.99
CA GLU A 137 7.17 1.62 24.97
C GLU A 137 8.66 1.68 24.64
N ASP A 138 9.24 0.57 24.19
CA ASP A 138 10.63 0.50 23.75
C ASP A 138 10.74 1.03 22.32
N ILE A 139 11.43 2.17 22.16
CA ILE A 139 11.66 2.84 20.88
C ILE A 139 12.22 1.89 19.81
N ASN A 140 13.01 0.89 20.21
CA ASN A 140 13.63 -0.04 19.27
C ASN A 140 12.69 -1.16 18.80
N LYS A 141 11.57 -1.38 19.50
CA LYS A 141 10.55 -2.38 19.17
C LYS A 141 9.32 -1.81 18.45
N ARG A 142 9.28 -0.48 18.32
CA ARG A 142 8.27 0.26 17.57
C ARG A 142 8.27 -0.13 16.08
N ILE A 143 7.10 -0.46 15.55
CA ILE A 143 6.95 -1.18 14.28
C ILE A 143 6.97 -0.30 13.04
N TRP A 144 6.50 0.95 13.14
CA TRP A 144 6.48 1.88 12.01
C TRP A 144 7.87 2.43 11.75
N ILE A 145 8.61 2.79 12.81
CA ILE A 145 10.01 3.19 12.66
C ILE A 145 10.88 2.05 12.13
N LYS A 146 10.62 0.80 12.56
CA LYS A 146 11.29 -0.36 11.98
C LYS A 146 11.02 -0.48 10.48
N LEU A 147 9.76 -0.36 10.06
CA LEU A 147 9.39 -0.37 8.64
C LEU A 147 10.10 0.75 7.86
N TRP A 148 10.20 1.94 8.44
CA TRP A 148 10.95 3.06 7.86
C TRP A 148 12.45 2.78 7.72
N ARG A 149 13.08 2.25 8.76
CA ARG A 149 14.51 1.84 8.74
C ARG A 149 14.77 0.80 7.66
N ASP A 150 13.88 -0.19 7.54
CA ASP A 150 13.97 -1.25 6.55
C ASP A 150 13.85 -0.68 5.12
N MET A 151 12.88 0.22 4.87
CA MET A 151 12.73 0.91 3.59
C MET A 151 13.96 1.77 3.26
N LEU A 152 14.44 2.56 4.23
CA LEU A 152 15.61 3.42 4.05
C LEU A 152 16.81 2.58 3.61
N TRP A 153 17.10 1.46 4.28
CA TRP A 153 18.22 0.60 3.93
C TRP A 153 18.04 -0.24 2.67
N ASN A 154 16.82 -0.58 2.30
CA ASN A 154 16.57 -1.40 1.12
C ASN A 154 16.42 -0.58 -0.15
N ILE A 155 15.85 0.63 -0.06
CA ILE A 155 15.51 1.46 -1.22
C ILE A 155 16.38 2.72 -1.26
N VAL A 156 16.13 3.72 -0.40
CA VAL A 156 16.78 5.05 -0.46
C VAL A 156 18.31 4.96 -0.34
N ARG A 157 18.78 4.07 0.54
CA ARG A 157 20.19 3.80 0.85
C ARG A 157 20.51 2.31 0.61
N GLY A 158 19.91 1.76 -0.45
CA GLY A 158 20.07 0.38 -0.89
C GLY A 158 21.51 -0.03 -1.16
N VAL A 159 22.32 0.93 -1.63
CA VAL A 159 23.75 0.80 -1.92
C VAL A 159 24.59 1.09 -0.68
N PRO A 160 25.44 0.17 -0.20
CA PRO A 160 26.18 0.33 1.07
C PRO A 160 26.98 1.62 1.22
N ALA A 161 27.63 2.11 0.15
CA ALA A 161 28.43 3.33 0.20
C ALA A 161 27.60 4.60 0.52
N THR A 162 26.29 4.56 0.24
CA THR A 162 25.38 5.69 0.53
C THR A 162 25.03 5.79 2.01
N ARG A 163 25.41 4.78 2.81
CA ARG A 163 25.12 4.69 4.25
C ARG A 163 26.18 5.40 5.11
N ASN A 164 27.28 5.84 4.52
CA ASN A 164 28.40 6.48 5.22
C ASN A 164 27.99 7.64 6.15
N PRO A 165 27.05 8.53 5.78
CA PRO A 165 26.61 9.60 6.69
C PRO A 165 26.06 9.08 8.03
N PHE A 166 25.45 7.90 8.04
CA PHE A 166 24.97 7.24 9.25
C PHE A 166 26.07 6.47 9.96
N ASN A 167 26.87 5.70 9.21
CA ASN A 167 27.96 4.90 9.80
C ASN A 167 28.96 5.78 10.56
N ASN A 168 29.30 6.95 10.00
CA ASN A 168 30.25 7.87 10.59
C ASN A 168 29.69 8.66 11.80
N ARG A 169 28.37 8.60 12.02
CA ARG A 169 27.66 9.25 13.14
C ARG A 169 27.12 8.24 14.15
N CYS A 170 27.40 6.96 13.95
CA CYS A 170 26.89 5.90 14.81
C CYS A 170 27.35 6.12 16.25
N ASP A 171 26.45 5.95 17.21
CA ASP A 171 26.68 6.14 18.64
C ASP A 171 27.26 7.54 18.99
N GLY A 172 26.82 8.57 18.26
CA GLY A 172 27.17 9.97 18.56
C GLY A 172 28.57 10.39 18.10
N GLN A 173 29.22 9.61 17.23
CA GLN A 173 30.50 10.00 16.64
C GLN A 173 30.39 11.32 15.86
N VAL A 174 31.36 12.22 16.07
CA VAL A 174 31.39 13.52 15.39
C VAL A 174 31.85 13.35 13.95
N TYR A 175 31.03 13.80 13.00
CA TYR A 175 31.37 13.79 11.59
C TYR A 175 30.95 15.09 10.90
N THR A 176 31.91 15.79 10.29
CA THR A 176 31.70 17.15 9.75
C THR A 176 31.99 17.30 8.25
N GLN A 177 32.65 16.32 7.62
CA GLN A 177 33.16 16.48 6.26
C GLN A 177 32.05 16.68 5.21
N ASP A 178 30.92 15.98 5.37
CA ASP A 178 29.76 16.14 4.49
C ASP A 178 29.07 17.49 4.70
N ALA A 179 28.94 17.94 5.95
CA ALA A 179 28.41 19.26 6.29
C ALA A 179 29.28 20.40 5.72
N GLU A 180 30.61 20.30 5.82
CA GLU A 180 31.55 21.29 5.29
C GLU A 180 31.50 21.36 3.76
N LYS A 181 31.42 20.20 3.09
CA LYS A 181 31.24 20.14 1.63
C LYS A 181 29.93 20.79 1.22
N LEU A 182 28.83 20.41 1.88
CA LEU A 182 27.51 20.94 1.59
C LEU A 182 27.42 22.45 1.89
N TRP A 183 28.08 22.95 2.92
CA TRP A 183 28.18 24.37 3.24
C TRP A 183 28.86 25.18 2.13
N LYS A 184 29.90 24.61 1.53
CA LYS A 184 30.58 25.22 0.37
C LYS A 184 29.64 25.29 -0.83
N ASP A 185 28.88 24.22 -1.09
CA ASP A 185 27.92 24.17 -2.18
C ASP A 185 26.76 25.16 -1.95
N LEU A 186 26.18 25.19 -0.75
CA LEU A 186 25.10 26.11 -0.35
C LEU A 186 25.52 27.59 -0.31
N SER A 187 26.82 27.89 -0.37
CA SER A 187 27.30 29.27 -0.59
C SER A 187 27.01 29.77 -2.02
N GLN A 188 26.61 28.88 -2.94
CA GLN A 188 26.16 29.18 -4.30
C GLN A 188 24.83 28.44 -4.58
N PRO A 189 23.75 28.76 -3.85
CA PRO A 189 22.56 27.91 -3.75
C PRO A 189 21.82 27.68 -5.07
N ASP A 190 21.91 28.62 -6.02
CA ASP A 190 21.20 28.59 -7.30
C ASP A 190 22.00 27.92 -8.43
N LYS A 191 23.21 27.46 -8.13
CA LYS A 191 24.05 26.79 -9.13
C LYS A 191 23.54 25.38 -9.39
N ALA A 192 23.65 24.96 -10.65
CA ALA A 192 23.34 23.59 -11.03
C ALA A 192 24.38 22.59 -10.47
N THR A 193 23.89 21.46 -9.98
CA THR A 193 24.66 20.31 -9.48
C THR A 193 24.19 19.03 -10.17
N GLY A 194 25.03 18.00 -10.17
CA GLY A 194 24.66 16.69 -10.71
C GLY A 194 23.58 16.03 -9.87
N GLN A 195 22.61 15.39 -10.51
CA GLN A 195 21.57 14.66 -9.81
C GLN A 195 22.03 13.25 -9.46
N SER A 196 21.62 12.75 -8.29
CA SER A 196 21.95 11.40 -7.85
C SER A 196 20.67 10.67 -7.43
N GLY A 197 20.48 9.46 -7.95
CA GLY A 197 19.41 8.55 -7.55
C GLY A 197 19.47 8.14 -6.07
N ASN A 198 20.57 8.45 -5.38
CA ASN A 198 20.69 8.27 -3.93
C ASN A 198 19.78 9.24 -3.16
N TYR A 199 19.47 10.41 -3.72
CA TYR A 199 18.65 11.44 -3.08
C TYR A 199 17.30 11.58 -3.76
N TYR A 200 17.27 11.60 -5.09
CA TYR A 200 16.03 11.68 -5.86
C TYR A 200 15.63 10.28 -6.35
N LEU A 201 14.61 9.68 -5.73
CA LEU A 201 14.18 8.32 -6.08
C LEU A 201 13.64 8.29 -7.51
N GLY A 202 14.02 7.26 -8.28
CA GLY A 202 13.67 7.10 -9.69
C GLY A 202 14.56 7.89 -10.66
N ALA A 203 15.42 8.77 -10.17
CA ALA A 203 16.29 9.59 -11.02
C ALA A 203 17.52 8.84 -11.51
N MET A 204 17.80 8.95 -12.80
CA MET A 204 19.08 8.53 -13.38
C MET A 204 20.04 9.71 -13.40
N ALA A 205 21.32 9.49 -13.12
CA ALA A 205 22.35 10.53 -13.19
C ALA A 205 22.62 11.00 -14.64
N THR A 206 22.34 10.14 -15.60
CA THR A 206 22.45 10.41 -17.04
C THR A 206 21.28 9.76 -17.77
N THR A 207 20.80 10.38 -18.84
CA THR A 207 19.81 9.78 -19.74
C THR A 207 20.43 8.61 -20.53
N ALA A 208 19.59 7.87 -21.29
CA ALA A 208 20.06 6.83 -22.20
C ALA A 208 21.03 7.34 -23.29
N GLU A 209 20.99 8.65 -23.59
CA GLU A 209 21.87 9.34 -24.53
C GLU A 209 23.13 9.93 -23.83
N ASN A 210 23.39 9.55 -22.58
CA ASN A 210 24.48 10.07 -21.74
C ASN A 210 24.42 11.57 -21.42
N ILE A 211 23.24 12.19 -21.47
CA ILE A 211 23.05 13.58 -21.07
C ILE A 211 22.95 13.64 -19.53
N PRO A 212 23.82 14.39 -18.82
CA PRO A 212 23.74 14.50 -17.36
C PRO A 212 22.45 15.18 -16.91
N THR A 213 21.77 14.57 -15.95
CA THR A 213 20.65 15.20 -15.25
C THR A 213 21.20 16.13 -14.17
N LYS A 214 20.60 17.30 -14.06
CA LYS A 214 21.03 18.35 -13.13
C LYS A 214 19.87 18.77 -12.26
N ASP A 215 20.23 19.23 -11.09
CA ASP A 215 19.34 19.85 -10.11
C ASP A 215 19.95 21.17 -9.67
N ILE A 216 19.24 21.96 -8.87
CA ILE A 216 19.77 23.16 -8.23
C ILE A 216 20.23 22.78 -6.82
N ILE A 217 21.39 23.28 -6.38
CA ILE A 217 22.00 22.91 -5.09
C ILE A 217 21.00 23.05 -3.92
N ARG A 218 20.28 24.18 -3.85
CA ARG A 218 19.30 24.40 -2.77
C ARG A 218 18.13 23.42 -2.79
N TYR A 219 17.72 22.94 -3.97
CA TYR A 219 16.64 21.96 -4.13
C TYR A 219 17.12 20.54 -3.82
N GLN A 220 18.29 20.17 -4.32
CA GLN A 220 18.92 18.90 -3.98
C GLN A 220 19.13 18.76 -2.47
N PHE A 221 19.42 19.86 -1.76
CA PHE A 221 19.49 19.87 -0.30
C PHE A 221 18.19 19.40 0.37
N LEU A 222 17.02 19.73 -0.17
CA LEU A 222 15.72 19.32 0.38
C LEU A 222 15.53 17.79 0.35
N LEU A 223 16.13 17.11 -0.63
CA LEU A 223 16.01 15.66 -0.80
C LEU A 223 16.65 14.86 0.34
N HIS A 224 17.49 15.48 1.16
CA HIS A 224 18.00 14.88 2.40
C HIS A 224 16.89 14.60 3.41
N PHE A 225 15.82 15.40 3.38
CA PHE A 225 14.76 15.39 4.39
C PHE A 225 13.47 14.74 3.88
N ALA A 226 13.34 14.55 2.56
CA ALA A 226 12.17 13.92 1.95
C ALA A 226 11.84 12.52 2.54
N PRO A 227 12.82 11.63 2.84
CA PRO A 227 12.53 10.32 3.40
C PRO A 227 11.77 10.33 4.73
N PHE A 228 11.80 11.43 5.48
CA PHE A 228 11.11 11.55 6.77
C PHE A 228 9.62 11.90 6.62
N ILE A 229 9.18 12.23 5.41
CA ILE A 229 7.78 12.52 5.07
C ILE A 229 7.09 11.32 4.40
N PHE A 230 7.87 10.39 3.85
CA PHE A 230 7.34 9.23 3.13
C PHE A 230 6.44 8.35 4.01
N GLN A 231 5.27 8.01 3.49
CA GLN A 231 4.46 6.92 4.03
C GLN A 231 4.83 5.61 3.35
N ILE A 232 4.91 4.54 4.14
CA ILE A 232 5.56 3.30 3.71
C ILE A 232 4.61 2.15 3.90
N TYR A 233 4.38 1.43 2.81
CA TYR A 233 3.52 0.27 2.77
C TYR A 233 4.23 -0.91 2.09
N ARG A 234 3.68 -2.11 2.28
CA ARG A 234 4.16 -3.38 1.74
C ARG A 234 3.05 -3.97 0.87
N PRO A 235 3.07 -3.70 -0.44
CA PRO A 235 2.10 -4.30 -1.34
C PRO A 235 2.34 -5.81 -1.44
N SER A 236 1.24 -6.57 -1.44
CA SER A 236 1.30 -8.01 -1.60
C SER A 236 1.51 -8.42 -3.05
N SER A 237 2.47 -9.32 -3.26
CA SER A 237 2.67 -10.08 -4.47
C SER A 237 2.30 -11.54 -4.23
N ILE A 238 2.15 -12.29 -5.31
CA ILE A 238 1.76 -13.69 -5.26
C ILE A 238 2.89 -14.50 -5.85
N ASN A 239 3.37 -15.49 -5.09
CA ASN A 239 4.37 -16.41 -5.60
C ASN A 239 3.74 -17.55 -6.43
N LYS A 240 4.58 -18.37 -7.05
CA LYS A 240 4.14 -19.48 -7.91
C LYS A 240 3.26 -20.50 -7.17
N ASP A 241 3.49 -20.64 -5.88
CA ASP A 241 2.73 -21.55 -5.02
C ASP A 241 1.40 -20.92 -4.61
N GLY A 242 1.11 -19.67 -4.93
CA GLY A 242 -0.12 -18.99 -4.53
C GLY A 242 -0.13 -18.62 -3.06
N ASN A 243 1.01 -18.26 -2.50
CA ASN A 243 1.12 -17.61 -1.19
C ASN A 243 1.38 -16.11 -1.39
N ARG A 244 0.93 -15.30 -0.43
CA ARG A 244 1.19 -13.86 -0.43
C ARG A 244 2.62 -13.62 0.05
N GLU A 245 3.32 -12.73 -0.63
CA GLU A 245 4.63 -12.27 -0.26
C GLU A 245 4.62 -10.75 -0.20
N PHE A 246 5.39 -10.20 0.72
CA PHE A 246 5.48 -8.77 0.96
C PHE A 246 6.93 -8.36 0.79
N ASN A 247 7.51 -8.49 -0.41
CA ASN A 247 8.95 -8.29 -0.64
C ASN A 247 9.29 -6.86 -1.09
N SER A 248 8.33 -6.15 -1.67
CA SER A 248 8.50 -4.80 -2.23
C SER A 248 7.94 -3.72 -1.30
N TYR A 249 8.22 -2.46 -1.60
CA TYR A 249 7.75 -1.29 -0.88
C TYR A 249 6.91 -0.40 -1.81
N ALA A 250 5.80 0.12 -1.31
CA ALA A 250 5.13 1.26 -1.88
C ALA A 250 5.48 2.48 -1.01
N ILE A 251 6.19 3.43 -1.60
CA ILE A 251 6.62 4.66 -0.97
C ILE A 251 5.69 5.77 -1.47
N VAL A 252 4.86 6.26 -0.57
CA VAL A 252 3.86 7.29 -0.85
C VAL A 252 4.41 8.63 -0.38
N ILE A 253 4.54 9.56 -1.33
CA ILE A 253 5.21 10.84 -1.19
C ILE A 253 4.15 11.92 -1.34
N PRO A 254 3.71 12.55 -0.24
CA PRO A 254 2.65 13.55 -0.28
C PRO A 254 3.12 14.77 -1.06
N ASP A 255 2.27 15.20 -1.98
CA ASP A 255 2.51 16.37 -2.80
C ASP A 255 2.03 17.63 -2.04
N VAL A 256 2.91 18.22 -1.24
CA VAL A 256 2.55 19.28 -0.28
C VAL A 256 2.06 20.55 -0.97
N ALA A 257 0.84 20.97 -0.65
CA ALA A 257 0.18 22.18 -1.17
C ALA A 257 0.16 23.34 -0.16
N ASN A 258 0.07 23.02 1.14
CA ASN A 258 0.07 24.00 2.23
C ASN A 258 1.09 23.58 3.29
N LEU A 259 2.28 24.18 3.26
CA LEU A 259 3.44 23.80 4.06
C LEU A 259 3.15 23.88 5.56
N LYS A 260 2.69 25.03 6.04
CA LYS A 260 2.36 25.25 7.46
C LYS A 260 1.30 24.28 7.97
N SER A 261 0.19 24.12 7.25
CA SER A 261 -0.90 23.24 7.66
C SER A 261 -0.47 21.77 7.64
N PHE A 262 0.31 21.36 6.64
CA PHE A 262 0.85 20.01 6.55
C PHE A 262 1.80 19.71 7.71
N CYS A 263 2.79 20.56 7.98
CA CYS A 263 3.75 20.35 9.07
C CYS A 263 3.08 20.34 10.44
N CYS A 264 1.99 21.10 10.65
CA CYS A 264 1.25 21.09 11.91
C CYS A 264 0.51 19.75 12.15
N SER A 265 0.03 19.11 11.10
CA SER A 265 -0.86 17.94 11.21
C SER A 265 -0.18 16.61 10.97
N PHE A 266 0.91 16.59 10.21
CA PHE A 266 1.65 15.37 9.89
C PHE A 266 2.00 14.54 11.13
N PRO A 267 2.45 15.13 12.27
CA PRO A 267 2.65 14.38 13.52
C PRO A 267 1.37 13.69 14.01
N LYS A 268 0.22 14.36 13.90
CA LYS A 268 -1.10 13.82 14.30
C LYS A 268 -1.49 12.64 13.42
N VAL A 269 -1.22 12.71 12.11
CA VAL A 269 -1.47 11.62 11.16
C VAL A 269 -0.62 10.40 11.50
N LEU A 270 0.68 10.58 11.77
CA LEU A 270 1.58 9.47 12.08
C LEU A 270 1.23 8.75 13.39
N LYS A 271 0.76 9.50 14.39
CA LYS A 271 0.28 8.96 15.67
C LYS A 271 -1.07 8.25 15.57
N ALA A 272 -1.86 8.54 14.54
CA ALA A 272 -3.19 7.96 14.36
C ALA A 272 -3.20 6.62 13.62
N ARG A 273 -2.03 6.16 13.15
CA ARG A 273 -1.87 4.85 12.49
C ARG A 273 -2.16 3.70 13.44
N ASP A 274 -2.68 2.60 12.90
CA ASP A 274 -2.89 1.36 13.64
C ASP A 274 -1.53 0.77 14.08
N HIS A 275 -1.50 0.24 15.31
CA HIS A 275 -0.33 -0.38 15.92
C HIS A 275 -0.44 -1.91 16.00
N THR A 276 -1.52 -2.48 15.47
CA THR A 276 -1.71 -3.93 15.37
C THR A 276 -0.61 -4.57 14.54
N LYS A 277 0.09 -5.56 15.10
CA LYS A 277 1.20 -6.26 14.46
C LYS A 277 0.69 -7.48 13.68
N ILE A 278 1.25 -7.69 12.48
CA ILE A 278 1.18 -8.93 11.72
C ILE A 278 2.62 -9.39 11.46
N GLY A 279 3.02 -10.47 12.11
CA GLY A 279 4.43 -10.86 12.15
C GLY A 279 5.29 -9.74 12.73
N TYR A 280 6.15 -9.14 11.89
CA TYR A 280 7.02 -8.02 12.24
C TYR A 280 6.61 -6.69 11.59
N LEU A 281 5.46 -6.66 10.91
CA LEU A 281 4.96 -5.51 10.14
C LEU A 281 3.71 -4.91 10.82
N PRO A 282 3.48 -3.60 10.69
CA PRO A 282 2.18 -3.02 11.00
C PRO A 282 1.11 -3.57 10.05
N ARG A 283 -0.05 -3.95 10.59
CA ARG A 283 -1.18 -4.49 9.80
C ARG A 283 -1.62 -3.52 8.71
N GLU A 284 -1.77 -2.25 9.07
CA GLU A 284 -2.21 -1.18 8.14
C GLU A 284 -1.21 -0.91 7.03
N ALA A 285 0.08 -1.26 7.22
CA ALA A 285 1.08 -1.15 6.17
C ALA A 285 0.93 -2.22 5.07
N LEU A 286 0.16 -3.29 5.30
CA LEU A 286 -0.01 -4.38 4.33
C LEU A 286 -1.15 -4.05 3.37
N ILE A 287 -0.80 -3.81 2.10
CA ILE A 287 -1.75 -3.39 1.06
C ILE A 287 -1.77 -4.39 -0.11
N ASP A 288 -2.80 -4.33 -0.94
CA ASP A 288 -2.99 -5.26 -2.06
C ASP A 288 -2.50 -4.70 -3.41
N LEU A 289 -2.37 -3.37 -3.47
CA LEU A 289 -1.92 -2.61 -4.63
C LEU A 289 -1.05 -1.43 -4.15
N ALA A 290 -0.03 -0.99 -4.89
CA ALA A 290 0.87 0.07 -4.41
C ALA A 290 0.16 1.41 -4.20
N GLU A 291 -0.72 1.77 -5.13
CA GLU A 291 -1.55 2.98 -5.14
C GLU A 291 -2.54 3.04 -3.97
N GLU A 292 -2.87 1.89 -3.38
CA GLU A 292 -3.70 1.82 -2.17
C GLU A 292 -3.10 2.64 -1.03
N GLY A 293 -1.77 2.72 -0.94
CA GLY A 293 -1.11 3.50 0.12
C GLY A 293 -1.42 5.00 0.06
N ALA A 294 -1.71 5.54 -1.13
CA ALA A 294 -2.17 6.93 -1.27
C ALA A 294 -3.61 7.10 -0.78
N LEU A 295 -4.50 6.18 -1.16
CA LEU A 295 -5.90 6.20 -0.71
C LEU A 295 -6.00 6.06 0.82
N ASP A 296 -5.20 5.17 1.42
CA ASP A 296 -5.13 4.99 2.86
C ASP A 296 -4.62 6.26 3.57
N PHE A 297 -3.58 6.89 3.03
CA PHE A 297 -3.09 8.17 3.54
C PHE A 297 -4.14 9.29 3.49
N PHE A 298 -4.92 9.37 2.40
CA PHE A 298 -5.99 10.37 2.28
C PHE A 298 -7.12 10.15 3.29
N ILE A 299 -7.50 8.88 3.54
CA ILE A 299 -8.48 8.56 4.59
C ILE A 299 -7.96 8.97 5.97
N LEU A 300 -6.70 8.70 6.28
CA LEU A 300 -6.11 9.09 7.55
C LEU A 300 -6.12 10.62 7.73
N GLN A 301 -5.74 11.37 6.70
CA GLN A 301 -5.84 12.83 6.73
C GLN A 301 -7.27 13.31 6.93
N ASP A 302 -8.24 12.75 6.20
CA ASP A 302 -9.63 13.16 6.30
C ASP A 302 -10.24 12.85 7.68
N ARG A 303 -9.91 11.69 8.26
CA ARG A 303 -10.30 11.33 9.63
C ARG A 303 -9.76 12.33 10.64
N ILE A 304 -8.50 12.74 10.51
CA ILE A 304 -7.87 13.72 11.39
C ILE A 304 -8.51 15.10 11.19
N ALA A 305 -8.76 15.52 9.95
CA ALA A 305 -9.47 16.76 9.64
C ALA A 305 -10.84 16.84 10.32
N ARG A 306 -11.62 15.76 10.23
CA ARG A 306 -12.94 15.68 10.88
C ARG A 306 -12.84 15.65 12.41
N ARG A 307 -11.84 14.97 12.98
CA ARG A 307 -11.66 14.83 14.44
C ARG A 307 -11.27 16.14 15.11
N PHE A 308 -10.45 16.96 14.44
CA PHE A 308 -9.91 18.21 14.99
C PHE A 308 -10.57 19.47 14.41
N ASP A 309 -11.65 19.32 13.62
CA ASP A 309 -12.34 20.42 12.91
C ASP A 309 -11.40 21.30 12.06
N GLU A 310 -10.35 20.68 11.51
CA GLU A 310 -9.29 21.34 10.74
C GLU A 310 -9.56 21.12 9.24
N GLN A 311 -10.56 21.81 8.67
CA GLN A 311 -10.90 21.66 7.25
C GLN A 311 -9.75 22.03 6.30
N SER A 312 -8.81 22.88 6.74
CA SER A 312 -7.59 23.22 6.00
C SER A 312 -6.72 22.00 5.71
N LEU A 313 -6.86 20.91 6.46
CA LEU A 313 -6.12 19.67 6.23
C LEU A 313 -6.42 19.01 4.90
N ARG A 314 -7.68 19.08 4.45
CA ARG A 314 -8.11 18.53 3.17
C ARG A 314 -7.47 19.24 1.97
N LYS A 315 -6.86 20.41 2.20
CA LYS A 315 -6.15 21.22 1.21
C LYS A 315 -4.64 21.27 1.46
N SER A 316 -4.13 20.41 2.36
CA SER A 316 -2.71 20.41 2.71
C SER A 316 -1.82 19.73 1.67
N ILE A 317 -2.40 18.90 0.80
CA ILE A 317 -1.72 18.19 -0.29
C ILE A 317 -2.54 18.29 -1.59
N LEU A 318 -1.85 18.24 -2.72
CA LEU A 318 -2.45 18.13 -4.07
C LEU A 318 -2.79 16.68 -4.43
N GLY A 319 -2.04 15.74 -3.87
CA GLY A 319 -2.11 14.31 -4.15
C GLY A 319 -0.90 13.60 -3.56
N ALA A 320 -0.59 12.42 -4.10
CA ALA A 320 0.60 11.68 -3.70
C ALA A 320 1.27 11.01 -4.90
N GLU A 321 2.59 11.13 -4.97
CA GLU A 321 3.42 10.31 -5.83
C GLU A 321 3.66 8.96 -5.13
N ILE A 322 3.52 7.86 -5.86
CA ILE A 322 3.72 6.50 -5.36
C ILE A 322 4.87 5.88 -6.14
N ILE A 323 5.91 5.47 -5.42
CA ILE A 323 7.03 4.72 -5.97
C ILE A 323 6.94 3.27 -5.49
N HIS A 324 6.72 2.34 -6.41
CA HIS A 324 6.75 0.91 -6.12
C HIS A 324 8.14 0.37 -6.42
N ALA A 325 8.88 -0.04 -5.38
CA ALA A 325 10.27 -0.46 -5.51
C ALA A 325 10.61 -1.72 -4.73
N GLU A 326 11.57 -2.50 -5.22
CA GLU A 326 12.12 -3.66 -4.53
C GLU A 326 13.65 -3.69 -4.62
N LYS A 327 14.28 -4.28 -3.61
CA LYS A 327 15.72 -4.56 -3.63
C LYS A 327 15.96 -5.92 -4.27
N SER A 328 16.72 -5.95 -5.36
CA SER A 328 17.09 -7.15 -6.10
C SER A 328 18.62 -7.33 -6.05
N GLY A 329 19.13 -7.93 -4.97
CA GLY A 329 20.56 -8.02 -4.72
C GLY A 329 21.16 -6.66 -4.38
N ASN A 330 22.10 -6.18 -5.19
CA ASN A 330 22.73 -4.85 -5.03
C ASN A 330 22.05 -3.74 -5.81
N SER A 331 21.02 -4.04 -6.61
CA SER A 331 20.25 -3.04 -7.35
C SER A 331 18.86 -2.83 -6.74
N ILE A 332 18.32 -1.64 -7.02
CA ILE A 332 16.94 -1.27 -6.68
C ILE A 332 16.16 -1.29 -8.00
N LYS A 333 15.06 -2.04 -8.03
CA LYS A 333 14.15 -2.09 -9.18
C LYS A 333 12.92 -1.24 -8.86
N PHE A 334 12.64 -0.27 -9.72
CA PHE A 334 11.41 0.49 -9.70
C PHE A 334 10.41 -0.21 -10.61
N GLN A 335 9.31 -0.70 -10.04
CA GLN A 335 8.24 -1.39 -10.78
C GLN A 335 7.29 -0.38 -11.41
N SER A 336 6.97 0.70 -10.69
CA SER A 336 6.17 1.81 -11.19
C SER A 336 6.43 3.09 -10.41
N ILE A 337 6.12 4.22 -11.05
CA ILE A 337 6.03 5.55 -10.43
C ILE A 337 4.71 6.14 -10.93
N ASN A 338 3.77 6.35 -10.00
CA ASN A 338 2.40 6.77 -10.30
C ASN A 338 2.02 7.99 -9.46
N TYR A 339 0.96 8.69 -9.83
CA TYR A 339 0.41 9.82 -9.07
C TYR A 339 -1.08 9.60 -8.86
N VAL A 340 -1.57 9.82 -7.64
CA VAL A 340 -2.99 9.67 -7.29
C VAL A 340 -3.47 10.96 -6.61
N GLU A 341 -4.59 11.49 -7.10
CA GLU A 341 -5.26 12.67 -6.54
C GLU A 341 -6.29 12.29 -5.45
N PRO A 342 -6.53 13.16 -4.45
CA PRO A 342 -7.43 12.90 -3.34
C PRO A 342 -8.88 13.23 -3.72
N ILE A 343 -9.49 12.38 -4.56
CA ILE A 343 -10.90 12.52 -4.94
C ILE A 343 -11.78 11.94 -3.82
N SER A 344 -12.66 12.76 -3.25
CA SER A 344 -13.48 12.39 -2.08
C SER A 344 -14.32 11.11 -2.29
N THR A 345 -15.00 11.00 -3.43
CA THR A 345 -15.79 9.82 -3.80
C THR A 345 -14.92 8.56 -3.88
N MET A 346 -13.67 8.67 -4.32
CA MET A 346 -12.74 7.55 -4.35
C MET A 346 -12.31 7.12 -2.94
N THR A 347 -12.06 8.07 -2.03
CA THR A 347 -11.69 7.74 -0.65
C THR A 347 -12.82 7.04 0.10
N ASP A 348 -14.07 7.50 -0.06
CA ASP A 348 -15.23 6.83 0.54
C ASP A 348 -15.44 5.43 -0.06
N ARG A 349 -15.24 5.29 -1.37
CA ARG A 349 -15.36 4.00 -2.06
C ARG A 349 -14.25 3.03 -1.68
N TYR A 350 -13.03 3.53 -1.47
CA TYR A 350 -11.92 2.73 -0.95
C TYR A 350 -12.25 2.13 0.42
N ALA A 351 -12.78 2.95 1.35
CA ALA A 351 -13.21 2.48 2.67
C ALA A 351 -14.23 1.34 2.56
N GLN A 352 -15.25 1.51 1.69
CA GLN A 352 -16.25 0.48 1.44
C GLN A 352 -15.64 -0.81 0.87
N ILE A 353 -14.65 -0.71 -0.03
CA ILE A 353 -13.97 -1.88 -0.59
C ILE A 353 -13.20 -2.62 0.51
N LYS A 354 -12.48 -1.88 1.37
CA LYS A 354 -11.71 -2.46 2.48
C LYS A 354 -12.59 -3.20 3.49
N ASP A 355 -13.76 -2.64 3.80
CA ASP A 355 -14.70 -3.20 4.78
C ASP A 355 -15.50 -4.40 4.25
N ASN A 356 -15.89 -4.38 2.96
CA ASN A 356 -16.78 -5.40 2.39
C ASN A 356 -16.06 -6.60 1.78
N TYR A 357 -14.79 -6.47 1.37
CA TYR A 357 -14.06 -7.51 0.66
C TYR A 357 -12.86 -8.03 1.48
N TRP A 358 -12.87 -9.32 1.76
CA TRP A 358 -11.89 -9.98 2.62
C TRP A 358 -10.76 -10.62 1.83
N CYS A 359 -11.05 -11.06 0.61
CA CYS A 359 -10.14 -11.73 -0.29
C CYS A 359 -9.17 -10.72 -0.94
N PRO A 360 -7.85 -10.82 -0.68
CA PRO A 360 -6.87 -9.84 -1.13
C PRO A 360 -6.87 -9.57 -2.64
N TRP A 361 -7.01 -10.61 -3.47
CA TRP A 361 -7.01 -10.46 -4.94
C TRP A 361 -8.36 -9.98 -5.48
N PHE A 362 -9.46 -10.30 -4.80
CA PHE A 362 -10.76 -9.70 -5.13
C PHE A 362 -10.70 -8.20 -4.85
N ARG A 363 -10.21 -7.82 -3.67
CA ARG A 363 -9.98 -6.44 -3.27
C ARG A 363 -9.05 -5.73 -4.25
N LYS A 364 -7.90 -6.32 -4.59
CA LYS A 364 -6.96 -5.79 -5.59
C LYS A 364 -7.65 -5.46 -6.91
N GLN A 365 -8.46 -6.37 -7.45
CA GLN A 365 -9.19 -6.11 -8.71
C GLN A 365 -10.21 -4.97 -8.53
N ARG A 366 -10.94 -4.92 -7.41
CA ARG A 366 -11.85 -3.81 -7.11
C ARG A 366 -11.12 -2.48 -6.98
N LEU A 367 -9.92 -2.45 -6.40
CA LEU A 367 -9.08 -1.26 -6.31
C LEU A 367 -8.57 -0.80 -7.68
N LEU A 368 -8.18 -1.73 -8.57
CA LEU A 368 -7.84 -1.38 -9.95
C LEU A 368 -9.02 -0.73 -10.67
N ASN A 369 -10.23 -1.27 -10.50
CA ASN A 369 -11.44 -0.69 -11.09
C ASN A 369 -11.74 0.71 -10.51
N LEU A 370 -11.51 0.91 -9.21
CA LEU A 370 -11.65 2.22 -8.57
C LEU A 370 -10.66 3.25 -9.15
N LEU A 371 -9.39 2.87 -9.30
CA LEU A 371 -8.34 3.77 -9.78
C LEU A 371 -8.46 4.06 -11.28
N SER A 372 -9.05 3.15 -12.06
CA SER A 372 -9.32 3.41 -13.49
C SER A 372 -10.28 4.57 -13.75
N LEU A 373 -11.04 5.03 -12.74
CA LEU A 373 -11.88 6.22 -12.84
C LEU A 373 -11.06 7.50 -13.01
N GLN A 374 -9.80 7.56 -12.53
CA GLN A 374 -8.91 8.71 -12.73
C GLN A 374 -8.40 8.86 -14.18
N ALA A 375 -8.46 7.80 -14.98
CA ALA A 375 -7.93 7.81 -16.35
C ALA A 375 -8.94 8.32 -17.41
N LEU A 376 -10.20 8.56 -17.02
CA LEU A 376 -11.22 9.08 -17.92
C LEU A 376 -11.17 10.63 -17.91
N PRO A 377 -11.14 11.30 -19.08
CA PRO A 377 -11.13 12.76 -19.13
C PRO A 377 -12.38 13.32 -18.45
N ASN A 378 -12.19 14.28 -17.55
CA ASN A 378 -13.26 15.08 -16.97
C ASN A 378 -13.97 15.89 -18.07
N THR A 379 -14.98 15.32 -18.72
CA THR A 379 -16.04 16.10 -19.35
C THR A 379 -17.12 16.36 -18.29
N PRO A 380 -17.38 17.63 -17.91
CA PRO A 380 -18.25 17.98 -16.80
C PRO A 380 -19.73 17.59 -16.99
N ASP A 381 -20.12 17.14 -18.19
CA ASP A 381 -21.51 16.82 -18.55
C ASP A 381 -21.77 15.34 -18.89
N ASP A 382 -20.76 14.47 -18.83
CA ASP A 382 -20.96 13.03 -19.08
C ASP A 382 -20.95 12.33 -17.72
N GLU A 383 -22.11 11.86 -17.26
CA GLU A 383 -22.23 11.02 -16.06
C GLU A 383 -21.17 9.94 -16.17
N SER A 384 -20.15 10.02 -15.31
CA SER A 384 -18.99 9.14 -15.28
C SER A 384 -19.40 7.72 -15.62
N THR A 385 -19.01 7.21 -16.79
CA THR A 385 -19.24 5.81 -17.14
C THR A 385 -18.42 4.98 -16.18
N GLU A 386 -19.00 4.65 -15.02
CA GLU A 386 -18.34 3.86 -14.00
C GLU A 386 -17.91 2.56 -14.66
N VAL A 387 -16.61 2.26 -14.58
CA VAL A 387 -16.07 1.00 -15.07
C VAL A 387 -16.87 -0.12 -14.39
N PRO A 388 -17.51 -1.03 -15.17
CA PRO A 388 -18.34 -2.08 -14.60
C PRO A 388 -17.59 -2.82 -13.49
N LEU A 389 -18.27 -3.10 -12.39
CA LEU A 389 -17.61 -3.54 -11.15
C LEU A 389 -16.88 -4.89 -11.30
N TRP A 390 -17.28 -5.67 -12.29
CA TRP A 390 -16.72 -6.97 -12.68
C TRP A 390 -15.59 -6.88 -13.73
N THR A 391 -15.21 -5.69 -14.17
CA THR A 391 -14.09 -5.50 -15.12
C THR A 391 -12.80 -6.10 -14.58
N GLY A 392 -12.04 -6.78 -15.45
CA GLY A 392 -10.75 -7.41 -15.14
C GLY A 392 -10.81 -8.75 -14.40
N PHE A 393 -12.01 -9.16 -13.94
CA PHE A 393 -12.17 -10.48 -13.31
C PHE A 393 -12.03 -11.64 -14.29
N ASP A 394 -12.19 -11.43 -15.60
CA ASP A 394 -11.85 -12.41 -16.64
C ASP A 394 -10.38 -12.84 -16.54
N ALA A 395 -9.48 -11.86 -16.53
CA ALA A 395 -8.04 -12.09 -16.49
C ALA A 395 -7.63 -12.70 -15.15
N LEU A 396 -8.23 -12.22 -14.05
CA LEU A 396 -8.01 -12.78 -12.72
C LEU A 396 -8.43 -14.25 -12.67
N LEU A 397 -9.70 -14.54 -13.00
CA LEU A 397 -10.28 -15.89 -12.92
C LEU A 397 -9.61 -16.87 -13.89
N SER A 398 -9.05 -16.37 -14.99
CA SER A 398 -8.26 -17.18 -15.92
C SER A 398 -6.90 -17.58 -15.34
N ARG A 399 -6.27 -16.72 -14.53
CA ARG A 399 -4.90 -16.91 -14.02
C ARG A 399 -4.82 -17.52 -12.63
N ILE A 400 -5.84 -17.36 -11.79
CA ILE A 400 -5.77 -17.85 -10.40
C ILE A 400 -5.65 -19.38 -10.32
N PRO A 401 -4.78 -19.90 -9.44
CA PRO A 401 -4.71 -21.33 -9.14
C PRO A 401 -6.04 -21.87 -8.63
N ARG A 402 -6.33 -23.15 -8.90
CA ARG A 402 -7.58 -23.80 -8.48
C ARG A 402 -7.82 -23.71 -6.97
N LYS A 403 -6.78 -23.94 -6.16
CA LYS A 403 -6.88 -23.91 -4.70
C LYS A 403 -7.41 -22.60 -4.12
N TRP A 404 -7.37 -21.51 -4.88
CA TRP A 404 -7.88 -20.20 -4.46
C TRP A 404 -9.35 -19.99 -4.77
N LEU A 405 -9.89 -20.69 -5.76
CA LEU A 405 -11.33 -20.75 -5.94
C LEU A 405 -11.99 -21.52 -4.79
N GLU A 406 -11.22 -22.38 -4.14
CA GLU A 406 -11.63 -23.12 -2.94
C GLU A 406 -11.45 -22.26 -1.66
N ASP A 407 -10.91 -21.04 -1.76
CA ASP A 407 -10.83 -20.08 -0.64
C ASP A 407 -12.23 -19.56 -0.27
N PRO A 408 -12.71 -19.79 0.97
CA PRO A 408 -14.01 -19.30 1.43
C PRO A 408 -14.18 -17.78 1.29
N TYR A 409 -13.10 -17.00 1.36
CA TYR A 409 -13.14 -15.55 1.24
C TYR A 409 -13.45 -15.08 -0.18
N PHE A 410 -12.96 -15.77 -1.21
CA PHE A 410 -13.28 -15.40 -2.59
C PHE A 410 -14.78 -15.56 -2.88
N SER A 411 -15.36 -16.68 -2.42
CA SER A 411 -16.80 -16.93 -2.57
C SER A 411 -17.67 -16.01 -1.73
N HIS A 412 -17.20 -15.64 -0.53
CA HIS A 412 -17.80 -14.56 0.25
C HIS A 412 -17.85 -13.26 -0.57
N ASP A 413 -16.71 -12.81 -1.07
CA ASP A 413 -16.58 -11.54 -1.76
C ASP A 413 -17.35 -11.49 -3.10
N ALA A 414 -17.36 -12.60 -3.84
CA ALA A 414 -18.19 -12.74 -5.03
C ALA A 414 -19.68 -12.57 -4.68
N ARG A 415 -20.16 -13.11 -3.55
CA ARG A 415 -21.53 -12.84 -3.07
C ARG A 415 -21.73 -11.39 -2.66
N GLN A 416 -20.76 -10.78 -1.99
CA GLN A 416 -20.87 -9.38 -1.56
C GLN A 416 -20.99 -8.43 -2.75
N LEU A 417 -20.22 -8.68 -3.84
CA LEU A 417 -20.33 -7.91 -5.07
C LEU A 417 -21.77 -7.88 -5.60
N PHE A 418 -22.42 -9.05 -5.68
CA PHE A 418 -23.81 -9.12 -6.11
C PHE A 418 -24.76 -8.46 -5.09
N ASN A 419 -24.65 -8.81 -3.81
CA ASN A 419 -25.61 -8.38 -2.78
C ASN A 419 -25.54 -6.89 -2.46
N ILE A 420 -24.34 -6.30 -2.41
CA ILE A 420 -24.13 -4.92 -1.98
C ILE A 420 -24.11 -3.97 -3.17
N GLU A 421 -23.46 -4.33 -4.27
CA GLU A 421 -23.15 -3.36 -5.32
C GLU A 421 -23.99 -3.53 -6.57
N ILE A 422 -24.42 -4.75 -6.90
CA ILE A 422 -25.25 -4.99 -8.10
C ILE A 422 -26.75 -4.94 -7.75
N LEU A 423 -27.19 -5.66 -6.72
CA LEU A 423 -28.60 -5.81 -6.39
C LEU A 423 -29.15 -4.66 -5.53
N LYS A 424 -28.37 -4.12 -4.57
CA LYS A 424 -28.83 -3.05 -3.67
C LYS A 424 -28.78 -1.66 -4.31
N ASN A 425 -27.81 -1.35 -5.17
CA ASN A 425 -27.70 -0.04 -5.81
C ASN A 425 -28.83 0.25 -6.81
N GLN A 426 -29.44 -0.79 -7.38
CA GLN A 426 -30.62 -0.64 -8.23
C GLN A 426 -31.87 -0.17 -7.47
N GLY A 427 -31.95 -0.44 -6.16
CA GLY A 427 -33.07 0.03 -5.32
C GLY A 427 -33.05 1.53 -5.02
N LYS A 428 -31.89 2.22 -5.16
CA LYS A 428 -31.77 3.67 -4.94
C LYS A 428 -32.02 4.48 -6.22
N ASN A 429 -31.65 3.96 -7.39
CA ASN A 429 -31.93 4.63 -8.67
C ASN A 429 -33.35 4.40 -9.21
N GLN A 430 -34.15 3.54 -8.56
CA GLN A 430 -35.55 3.25 -8.95
C GLN A 430 -36.58 4.30 -8.50
N MET A 431 -36.20 5.35 -7.77
CA MET A 431 -37.15 6.40 -7.38
C MET A 431 -37.55 7.36 -8.51
N ASN A 432 -36.90 7.34 -9.68
CA ASN A 432 -37.17 8.32 -10.74
C ASN A 432 -37.59 7.79 -12.11
N ASN A 433 -37.68 6.48 -12.35
CA ASN A 433 -38.17 5.99 -13.65
C ASN A 433 -39.20 4.86 -13.49
N GLN A 434 -40.33 5.02 -14.17
CA GLN A 434 -41.46 4.12 -14.22
C GLN A 434 -41.03 2.66 -14.44
N SER A 435 -41.33 1.78 -13.47
CA SER A 435 -41.65 0.35 -13.63
C SER A 435 -41.15 -0.33 -14.93
N THR A 436 -39.85 -0.51 -15.09
CA THR A 436 -39.32 -1.55 -15.99
C THR A 436 -39.18 -2.84 -15.18
N LYS A 437 -40.06 -3.83 -15.46
CA LYS A 437 -39.99 -5.19 -14.89
C LYS A 437 -38.75 -5.98 -15.32
N ILE A 438 -37.93 -5.44 -16.23
CA ILE A 438 -36.79 -6.11 -16.84
C ILE A 438 -35.55 -5.84 -15.98
N ARG A 439 -34.95 -6.93 -15.49
CA ARG A 439 -33.74 -6.90 -14.67
C ARG A 439 -32.51 -6.72 -15.55
N GLN A 440 -31.48 -6.06 -15.04
CA GLN A 440 -30.20 -5.98 -15.76
C GLN A 440 -29.56 -7.37 -15.90
N TYR A 441 -28.84 -7.62 -16.99
CA TYR A 441 -28.23 -8.92 -17.30
C TYR A 441 -27.37 -9.49 -16.17
N ALA A 442 -26.67 -8.64 -15.39
CA ALA A 442 -25.90 -9.07 -14.22
C ALA A 442 -26.76 -9.75 -13.13
N GLU A 443 -27.96 -9.23 -12.87
CA GLU A 443 -28.91 -9.85 -11.93
C GLU A 443 -29.49 -11.16 -12.52
N ILE A 444 -29.80 -11.16 -13.83
CA ILE A 444 -30.29 -12.36 -14.51
C ILE A 444 -29.26 -13.48 -14.39
N VAL A 445 -27.99 -13.22 -14.72
CA VAL A 445 -26.89 -14.19 -14.62
C VAL A 445 -26.77 -14.73 -13.20
N TYR A 446 -26.77 -13.87 -12.18
CA TYR A 446 -26.67 -14.30 -10.78
C TYR A 446 -27.77 -15.29 -10.40
N GLN A 447 -29.03 -14.95 -10.70
CA GLN A 447 -30.17 -15.80 -10.36
C GLN A 447 -30.22 -17.08 -11.21
N VAL A 448 -29.84 -17.03 -12.49
CA VAL A 448 -29.75 -18.20 -13.37
C VAL A 448 -28.75 -19.21 -12.81
N CYS A 449 -27.55 -18.76 -12.47
CA CYS A 449 -26.53 -19.64 -11.88
C CYS A 449 -26.99 -20.22 -10.54
N GLN A 450 -27.61 -19.40 -9.68
CA GLN A 450 -28.14 -19.88 -8.40
C GLN A 450 -29.23 -20.95 -8.60
N LYS A 451 -30.21 -20.70 -9.47
CA LYS A 451 -31.29 -21.64 -9.78
C LYS A 451 -30.76 -22.93 -10.39
N TYR A 452 -29.79 -22.84 -11.31
CA TYR A 452 -29.12 -24.01 -11.89
C TYR A 452 -28.51 -24.89 -10.79
N VAL A 453 -27.71 -24.30 -9.90
CA VAL A 453 -27.03 -25.05 -8.82
C VAL A 453 -28.05 -25.70 -7.88
N LEU A 454 -29.07 -24.95 -7.45
CA LEU A 454 -30.09 -25.45 -6.51
C LEU A 454 -30.98 -26.53 -7.15
N SER A 455 -31.39 -26.36 -8.40
CA SER A 455 -32.19 -27.35 -9.13
C SER A 455 -31.41 -28.64 -9.37
N LYS A 456 -30.11 -28.55 -9.72
CA LYS A 456 -29.27 -29.74 -9.85
C LYS A 456 -29.07 -30.45 -8.51
N LEU A 457 -28.92 -29.70 -7.42
CA LEU A 457 -28.76 -30.25 -6.08
C LEU A 457 -29.98 -31.06 -5.65
N ASP A 458 -31.18 -30.52 -5.87
CA ASP A 458 -32.45 -31.20 -5.62
C ASP A 458 -32.61 -32.43 -6.54
N SER A 459 -32.46 -32.26 -7.86
CA SER A 459 -32.68 -33.37 -8.82
C SER A 459 -31.72 -34.56 -8.67
N LYS A 460 -30.47 -34.32 -8.23
CA LYS A 460 -29.40 -35.33 -8.22
C LYS A 460 -29.19 -35.94 -6.83
N TYR A 461 -29.51 -35.19 -5.78
CA TYR A 461 -29.22 -35.58 -4.40
C TYR A 461 -30.43 -35.49 -3.47
N ASP A 462 -31.58 -34.98 -3.92
CA ASP A 462 -32.79 -34.71 -3.10
C ASP A 462 -32.50 -33.77 -1.91
N LEU A 463 -31.53 -32.87 -2.07
CA LEU A 463 -31.06 -31.96 -1.03
C LEU A 463 -31.63 -30.54 -1.25
N THR A 464 -32.57 -30.15 -0.39
CA THR A 464 -33.03 -28.76 -0.25
C THR A 464 -32.60 -28.19 1.10
N TRP A 465 -32.48 -26.87 1.20
CA TRP A 465 -32.03 -26.22 2.45
C TRP A 465 -32.99 -26.52 3.60
N ASP A 466 -34.30 -26.48 3.36
CA ASP A 466 -35.34 -26.76 4.38
C ASP A 466 -35.24 -28.20 4.94
N LYS A 467 -34.83 -29.17 4.12
CA LYS A 467 -34.59 -30.57 4.55
C LYS A 467 -33.31 -30.74 5.37
N CYS A 468 -32.38 -29.76 5.30
CA CYS A 468 -31.04 -29.85 5.88
C CYS A 468 -30.85 -28.93 7.09
N GLN A 469 -31.53 -27.79 7.14
CA GLN A 469 -31.43 -26.82 8.22
C GLN A 469 -31.73 -27.48 9.58
N GLY A 470 -30.95 -27.14 10.60
CA GLY A 470 -31.03 -27.76 11.93
C GLY A 470 -30.23 -29.05 12.13
N ASN A 471 -29.76 -29.72 11.06
CA ASN A 471 -28.89 -30.90 11.18
C ASN A 471 -27.46 -30.61 10.64
N PRO A 472 -26.41 -30.59 11.49
CA PRO A 472 -25.05 -30.27 11.08
C PRO A 472 -24.46 -31.19 9.99
N GLN A 473 -24.79 -32.48 10.01
CA GLN A 473 -24.25 -33.44 9.04
C GLN A 473 -24.91 -33.25 7.68
N LYS A 474 -26.24 -33.06 7.64
CA LYS A 474 -26.96 -32.76 6.40
C LYS A 474 -26.59 -31.40 5.82
N GLN A 475 -26.36 -30.38 6.66
CA GLN A 475 -25.85 -29.09 6.21
C GLN A 475 -24.47 -29.20 5.57
N LYS A 476 -23.57 -30.00 6.17
CA LYS A 476 -22.25 -30.26 5.60
C LYS A 476 -22.37 -30.94 4.24
N GLU A 477 -23.18 -31.99 4.14
CA GLU A 477 -23.42 -32.69 2.88
C GLU A 477 -24.03 -31.77 1.81
N TYR A 478 -25.07 -31.00 2.17
CA TYR A 478 -25.68 -29.99 1.32
C TYR A 478 -24.63 -29.03 0.74
N ASN A 479 -23.76 -28.49 1.60
CA ASN A 479 -22.71 -27.54 1.21
C ASN A 479 -21.65 -28.19 0.30
N GLU A 480 -21.21 -29.40 0.61
CA GLU A 480 -20.23 -30.13 -0.21
C GLU A 480 -20.77 -30.43 -1.61
N LYS A 481 -22.02 -30.92 -1.70
CA LYS A 481 -22.67 -31.21 -3.00
C LYS A 481 -22.97 -29.94 -3.78
N LYS A 482 -23.40 -28.86 -3.11
CA LYS A 482 -23.60 -27.54 -3.73
C LYS A 482 -22.31 -27.02 -4.34
N THR A 483 -21.21 -27.03 -3.58
CA THR A 483 -19.88 -26.63 -4.04
C THR A 483 -19.43 -27.49 -5.22
N LYS A 484 -19.66 -28.81 -5.18
CA LYS A 484 -19.33 -29.70 -6.29
C LYS A 484 -20.04 -29.31 -7.60
N ILE A 485 -21.35 -29.10 -7.56
CA ILE A 485 -22.15 -28.72 -8.74
C ILE A 485 -21.69 -27.37 -9.29
N ALA A 486 -21.54 -26.37 -8.42
CA ALA A 486 -21.08 -25.04 -8.81
C ALA A 486 -19.68 -25.09 -9.44
N ASN A 487 -18.78 -25.90 -8.89
CA ASN A 487 -17.41 -26.03 -9.40
C ASN A 487 -17.36 -26.76 -10.76
N GLU A 488 -18.18 -27.80 -10.97
CA GLU A 488 -18.31 -28.47 -12.26
C GLU A 488 -18.76 -27.48 -13.36
N ALA A 489 -19.77 -26.65 -13.07
CA ALA A 489 -20.22 -25.60 -14.00
C ALA A 489 -19.18 -24.49 -14.18
N PHE A 490 -18.50 -24.07 -13.11
CA PHE A 490 -17.46 -23.06 -13.17
C PHE A 490 -16.32 -23.49 -14.10
N LEU A 491 -15.85 -24.73 -13.96
CA LEU A 491 -14.79 -25.27 -14.81
C LEU A 491 -15.24 -25.39 -16.27
N ALA A 492 -16.51 -25.75 -16.51
CA ALA A 492 -17.07 -25.76 -17.85
C ALA A 492 -17.07 -24.36 -18.48
N VAL A 493 -17.43 -23.31 -17.74
CA VAL A 493 -17.38 -21.94 -18.26
C VAL A 493 -15.93 -21.49 -18.46
N ARG A 494 -15.05 -21.72 -17.48
CA ARG A 494 -13.65 -21.29 -17.52
C ARG A 494 -12.86 -21.92 -18.67
N SER A 495 -13.14 -23.17 -19.02
CA SER A 495 -12.46 -23.87 -20.13
C SER A 495 -12.87 -23.37 -21.52
N ARG A 496 -13.89 -22.51 -21.63
CA ARG A 496 -14.40 -21.97 -22.89
C ARG A 496 -13.92 -20.54 -23.05
N SER A 497 -12.78 -20.39 -23.72
CA SER A 497 -12.19 -19.09 -24.04
C SER A 497 -12.81 -18.43 -25.27
N GLU A 498 -13.38 -19.22 -26.18
CA GLU A 498 -14.05 -18.72 -27.38
C GLU A 498 -15.51 -18.32 -27.09
N SER A 499 -15.92 -17.14 -27.56
CA SER A 499 -17.25 -16.57 -27.33
C SER A 499 -18.36 -17.52 -27.77
N GLN A 500 -18.24 -18.13 -28.95
CA GLN A 500 -19.22 -19.07 -29.49
C GLN A 500 -19.39 -20.33 -28.60
N ALA A 501 -18.28 -20.91 -28.16
CA ALA A 501 -18.30 -22.09 -27.29
C ALA A 501 -18.95 -21.78 -25.93
N PHE A 502 -18.75 -20.57 -25.39
CA PHE A 502 -19.42 -20.11 -24.19
C PHE A 502 -20.93 -19.91 -24.41
N ILE A 503 -21.33 -19.24 -25.50
CA ILE A 503 -22.75 -19.01 -25.83
C ILE A 503 -23.48 -20.35 -25.95
N GLU A 504 -22.94 -21.32 -26.68
CA GLU A 504 -23.53 -22.65 -26.83
C GLU A 504 -23.72 -23.38 -25.49
N TYR A 505 -22.73 -23.30 -24.62
CA TYR A 505 -22.84 -23.83 -23.26
C TYR A 505 -23.91 -23.11 -22.45
N PHE A 506 -23.92 -21.78 -22.49
CA PHE A 506 -24.88 -20.97 -21.74
C PHE A 506 -26.30 -21.30 -22.21
N VAL A 507 -26.56 -21.31 -23.52
CA VAL A 507 -27.86 -21.63 -24.13
C VAL A 507 -28.32 -23.04 -23.76
N SER A 508 -27.45 -24.03 -23.83
CA SER A 508 -27.81 -25.42 -23.53
C SER A 508 -28.01 -25.72 -22.05
N THR A 509 -27.29 -25.02 -21.17
CA THR A 509 -27.17 -25.41 -19.75
C THR A 509 -27.82 -24.42 -18.78
N LEU A 510 -27.64 -23.11 -19.00
CA LEU A 510 -28.01 -22.04 -18.06
C LEU A 510 -29.24 -21.25 -18.51
N TYR A 511 -29.39 -21.01 -19.81
CA TYR A 511 -30.50 -20.29 -20.39
C TYR A 511 -31.90 -20.86 -20.06
N PRO A 512 -32.10 -22.18 -19.85
CA PRO A 512 -33.39 -22.70 -19.38
C PRO A 512 -33.89 -22.12 -18.04
N PHE A 513 -33.01 -21.47 -17.27
CA PHE A 513 -33.35 -20.86 -15.98
C PHE A 513 -33.65 -19.35 -16.07
N VAL A 514 -33.52 -18.74 -17.26
CA VAL A 514 -33.95 -17.36 -17.54
C VAL A 514 -35.49 -17.30 -17.52
N LYS A 515 -36.11 -16.18 -17.14
CA LYS A 515 -37.58 -16.08 -17.19
C LYS A 515 -38.05 -15.82 -18.62
N LYS A 516 -39.25 -16.32 -18.96
CA LYS A 516 -39.81 -16.24 -20.32
C LYS A 516 -39.95 -14.80 -20.83
N ASP A 517 -40.29 -13.87 -19.95
CA ASP A 517 -40.44 -12.44 -20.23
C ASP A 517 -39.10 -11.71 -20.46
N GLU A 518 -37.98 -12.36 -20.16
CA GLU A 518 -36.62 -11.80 -20.29
C GLU A 518 -35.84 -12.41 -21.46
N PHE A 519 -36.38 -13.44 -22.12
CA PHE A 519 -35.66 -14.22 -23.14
C PHE A 519 -35.09 -13.36 -24.27
N SER A 520 -35.92 -12.56 -24.95
CA SER A 520 -35.46 -11.81 -26.12
C SER A 520 -34.35 -10.82 -25.79
N GLN A 521 -34.53 -10.03 -24.71
CA GLN A 521 -33.54 -9.05 -24.29
C GLN A 521 -32.24 -9.71 -23.82
N PHE A 522 -32.35 -10.76 -22.99
CA PHE A 522 -31.17 -11.43 -22.48
C PHE A 522 -30.41 -12.21 -23.56
N ALA A 523 -31.09 -12.73 -24.58
CA ALA A 523 -30.44 -13.31 -25.74
C ALA A 523 -29.60 -12.26 -26.48
N GLU A 524 -30.15 -11.07 -26.73
CA GLU A 524 -29.41 -9.97 -27.35
C GLU A 524 -28.19 -9.56 -26.52
N ASP A 525 -28.37 -9.39 -25.20
CA ASP A 525 -27.27 -9.11 -24.28
C ASP A 525 -26.21 -10.22 -24.30
N LEU A 526 -26.62 -11.50 -24.35
CA LEU A 526 -25.72 -12.65 -24.42
C LEU A 526 -24.82 -12.60 -25.64
N PHE A 527 -25.32 -12.20 -26.80
CA PHE A 527 -24.51 -12.06 -28.02
C PHE A 527 -23.64 -10.80 -27.96
N ASN A 528 -24.22 -9.65 -27.60
CA ASN A 528 -23.53 -8.36 -27.68
C ASN A 528 -22.53 -8.12 -26.53
N LYS A 529 -22.74 -8.76 -25.38
CA LYS A 529 -21.93 -8.62 -24.15
C LYS A 529 -21.40 -9.96 -23.66
N THR A 530 -21.04 -10.84 -24.59
CA THR A 530 -20.66 -12.23 -24.32
C THR A 530 -19.59 -12.32 -23.23
N ASP A 531 -18.52 -11.53 -23.32
CA ASP A 531 -17.40 -11.59 -22.38
C ASP A 531 -17.78 -11.11 -20.97
N GLU A 532 -18.57 -10.05 -20.87
CA GLU A 532 -19.09 -9.57 -19.58
C GLU A 532 -19.97 -10.63 -18.91
N ILE A 533 -20.89 -11.23 -19.67
CA ILE A 533 -21.79 -12.27 -19.17
C ILE A 533 -21.00 -13.51 -18.77
N ARG A 534 -19.92 -13.85 -19.49
CA ARG A 534 -19.01 -14.93 -19.10
C ARG A 534 -18.33 -14.66 -17.76
N VAL A 535 -17.81 -13.44 -17.55
CA VAL A 535 -17.21 -13.05 -16.26
C VAL A 535 -18.22 -13.09 -15.12
N LEU A 536 -19.39 -12.50 -15.35
CA LEU A 536 -20.50 -12.53 -14.39
C LEU A 536 -20.92 -13.95 -14.06
N THR A 537 -20.94 -14.85 -15.04
CA THR A 537 -21.27 -16.27 -14.84
C THR A 537 -20.23 -16.94 -13.96
N LEU A 538 -18.94 -16.69 -14.19
CA LEU A 538 -17.87 -17.23 -13.34
C LEU A 538 -17.99 -16.70 -11.91
N LEU A 539 -18.17 -15.38 -11.72
CA LEU A 539 -18.36 -14.77 -10.40
C LEU A 539 -19.62 -15.32 -9.70
N ALA A 540 -20.73 -15.43 -10.42
CA ALA A 540 -21.98 -15.94 -9.89
C ALA A 540 -21.85 -17.41 -9.45
N LEU A 541 -21.14 -18.25 -10.21
CA LEU A 541 -20.87 -19.63 -9.83
C LEU A 541 -19.91 -19.71 -8.62
N SER A 542 -18.84 -18.90 -8.58
CA SER A 542 -17.92 -18.82 -7.43
C SER A 542 -18.65 -18.40 -6.15
N SER A 543 -19.64 -17.51 -6.25
CA SER A 543 -20.48 -17.07 -5.13
C SER A 543 -21.30 -18.22 -4.50
N GLN A 544 -21.51 -19.32 -5.24
CA GLN A 544 -22.29 -20.46 -4.76
C GLN A 544 -21.50 -21.47 -3.92
N PHE A 545 -20.17 -21.35 -3.83
CA PHE A 545 -19.40 -22.24 -2.97
C PHE A 545 -19.69 -22.00 -1.49
N SER A 546 -19.53 -23.05 -0.69
CA SER A 546 -19.78 -23.04 0.73
C SER A 546 -18.76 -22.17 1.47
N SER A 547 -19.23 -21.27 2.34
CA SER A 547 -18.37 -20.70 3.38
C SER A 547 -18.26 -21.70 4.51
N SER A 548 -17.07 -22.25 4.75
CA SER A 548 -16.84 -22.99 5.98
C SER A 548 -16.81 -22.02 7.15
N LYS A 549 -17.84 -22.05 8.01
CA LYS A 549 -17.88 -21.34 9.30
C LYS A 549 -16.75 -21.70 10.28
N LYS A 550 -15.82 -22.59 9.90
CA LYS A 550 -14.83 -23.15 10.82
C LYS A 550 -13.60 -22.27 11.07
N ASP A 551 -13.39 -21.21 10.28
CA ASP A 551 -12.15 -20.42 10.37
C ASP A 551 -12.36 -18.98 10.88
N GLU A 552 -13.60 -18.60 11.16
CA GLU A 552 -14.00 -17.24 11.61
C GLU A 552 -13.36 -16.79 12.95
N SER A 553 -12.69 -17.68 13.70
CA SER A 553 -12.02 -17.34 14.98
C SER A 553 -10.53 -17.66 15.07
N LYS A 554 -9.92 -18.30 14.06
CA LYS A 554 -8.50 -18.72 14.15
C LYS A 554 -7.61 -18.24 13.01
N ASP A 555 -8.16 -17.92 11.83
CA ASP A 555 -7.33 -17.65 10.65
C ASP A 555 -7.19 -16.18 10.26
N ALA A 556 -8.01 -15.28 10.81
CA ALA A 556 -7.80 -13.83 10.65
C ALA A 556 -6.43 -13.36 11.18
N ASN A 557 -5.81 -14.15 12.09
CA ASN A 557 -4.47 -13.91 12.62
C ASN A 557 -3.37 -14.79 11.98
N ASN A 558 -3.71 -15.82 11.20
CA ASN A 558 -2.74 -16.83 10.73
C ASN A 558 -2.52 -16.87 9.21
N GLN A 559 -3.36 -16.24 8.40
CA GLN A 559 -3.16 -16.18 6.93
C GLN A 559 -2.56 -14.85 6.45
N ALA A 560 -1.99 -14.08 7.36
CA ALA A 560 -1.14 -12.94 7.07
C ALA A 560 0.36 -13.27 7.23
N ALA A 561 0.71 -14.55 7.03
CA ALA A 561 2.07 -15.09 6.99
C ALA A 561 2.34 -15.76 5.63
#